data_AF-A0A9D4INE6-F1
#
_entry.id   AF-A0A9D4INE6-F1
#
_cell.length_a   1.000
_cell.length_b   1.000
_cell.length_c   1.000
_cell.angle_alpha   90.00
_cell.angle_beta   90.00
_cell.angle_gamma   90.00
#
_symmetry.space_group_name_H-M   'P 1'
#
loop_
_entity.id
_entity.type
_entity.pdbx_description
1 polymer ?
#
loop_
_entity_poly.entity_id
_entity_poly.type
_entity_poly.pdbx_seq_one_letter_code
_entity_poly.pdbx_strand_id
1 'polypeptide(L)'
;MGGHKSLDQAKTESKLLLAYKVELPVNENLMFSASDVDKEAVKLLRIYQPEMNADFCPVTTIGDGNCLYQTVSKALTGVEDYHVLIRLKTAIEMILNRSSYDTGLPKNDFLNEFAISTSPYAELVQRALTVYAWSEMAHLYAISAALKQPIQSYFPPQQLREMSDAYTRTVLGRNVDQSLHPKATVMWSSKRAPKYRIDFKCNHFVPLVSLAHCSDVSGLANCEPMDIPFSRDLATDNNNPCEKDKLNDASCITVVSDVSDMSTCTSLWTTHKTFKTDFRIKGVSFPTTVVFGTQEAVLHRNPTFCEMEMKVESKFI
;
A
#
# COMPACT_ATOMS: atom_id res chain seq x y z
N MET A 1 14.98 -7.26 22.34
CA MET A 1 14.60 -8.69 22.53
C MET A 1 13.27 -9.10 21.84
N GLY A 2 12.64 -8.28 20.97
CA GLY A 2 11.34 -8.62 20.35
C GLY A 2 11.38 -9.46 19.06
N GLY A 3 12.49 -9.48 18.32
CA GLY A 3 12.53 -10.04 16.95
C GLY A 3 12.47 -11.56 16.83
N HIS A 4 12.87 -12.33 17.86
CA HIS A 4 12.84 -13.79 17.81
C HIS A 4 11.40 -14.35 17.89
N LYS A 5 10.53 -13.70 18.68
CA LYS A 5 9.14 -14.16 18.85
C LYS A 5 8.32 -14.03 17.56
N SER A 6 8.49 -12.93 16.82
CA SER A 6 7.76 -12.70 15.56
C SER A 6 8.18 -13.70 14.47
N LEU A 7 9.46 -14.08 14.43
CA LEU A 7 9.96 -15.04 13.45
C LEU A 7 9.39 -16.44 13.67
N ASP A 8 9.40 -16.93 14.90
CA ASP A 8 8.88 -18.26 15.21
C ASP A 8 7.37 -18.34 15.05
N GLN A 9 6.65 -17.26 15.38
CA GLN A 9 5.23 -17.15 15.08
C GLN A 9 4.97 -17.20 13.56
N ALA A 10 5.68 -16.40 12.75
CA ALA A 10 5.52 -16.44 11.30
C ALA A 10 5.80 -17.82 10.69
N LYS A 11 6.82 -18.55 11.19
CA LYS A 11 7.08 -19.94 10.79
C LYS A 11 5.92 -20.86 11.14
N THR A 12 5.32 -20.67 12.31
CA THR A 12 4.20 -21.49 12.79
C THR A 12 2.95 -21.22 11.96
N GLU A 13 2.59 -19.96 11.75
CA GLU A 13 1.46 -19.57 10.91
C GLU A 13 1.63 -20.06 9.47
N SER A 14 2.85 -19.95 8.90
CA SER A 14 3.16 -20.49 7.58
C SER A 14 2.91 -22.00 7.49
N LYS A 15 3.33 -22.77 8.50
CA LYS A 15 3.08 -24.21 8.58
C LYS A 15 1.59 -24.53 8.72
N LEU A 16 0.83 -23.73 9.48
CA LEU A 16 -0.62 -23.90 9.61
C LEU A 16 -1.32 -23.67 8.27
N LEU A 17 -1.03 -22.56 7.58
CA LEU A 17 -1.60 -22.28 6.26
C LEU A 17 -1.31 -23.43 5.27
N LEU A 18 -0.11 -24.01 5.31
CA LEU A 18 0.24 -25.17 4.49
C LEU A 18 -0.53 -26.43 4.91
N ALA A 19 -0.56 -26.74 6.21
CA ALA A 19 -1.21 -27.93 6.74
C ALA A 19 -2.72 -27.96 6.42
N TYR A 20 -3.38 -26.80 6.47
CA TYR A 20 -4.79 -26.64 6.14
C TYR A 20 -5.04 -26.34 4.66
N LYS A 21 -4.01 -26.31 3.81
CA LYS A 21 -4.10 -26.01 2.37
C LYS A 21 -4.89 -24.71 2.10
N VAL A 22 -4.57 -23.66 2.87
CA VAL A 22 -5.25 -22.37 2.77
C VAL A 22 -4.78 -21.63 1.53
N GLU A 23 -5.62 -21.63 0.52
CA GLU A 23 -5.40 -21.00 -0.79
C GLU A 23 -6.46 -19.93 -1.06
N LEU A 24 -6.12 -18.98 -1.95
CA LEU A 24 -7.10 -18.04 -2.47
C LEU A 24 -7.94 -18.73 -3.55
N PRO A 25 -9.27 -18.59 -3.55
CA PRO A 25 -10.11 -19.13 -4.61
C PRO A 25 -10.04 -18.22 -5.83
N VAL A 26 -8.94 -18.30 -6.58
CA VAL A 26 -8.75 -17.53 -7.81
C VAL A 26 -9.85 -17.90 -8.80
N ASN A 27 -10.57 -16.91 -9.29
CA ASN A 27 -11.61 -17.07 -10.29
C ASN A 27 -11.08 -16.57 -11.63
N GLU A 28 -11.00 -17.45 -12.62
CA GLU A 28 -10.51 -17.08 -13.95
C GLU A 28 -11.62 -16.50 -14.85
N ASN A 29 -12.89 -16.65 -14.45
CA ASN A 29 -14.06 -16.18 -15.18
C ASN A 29 -14.74 -15.00 -14.46
N LEU A 30 -13.93 -14.01 -14.04
CA LEU A 30 -14.44 -12.83 -13.37
C LEU A 30 -15.27 -11.97 -14.30
N MET A 31 -16.45 -11.57 -13.81
CA MET A 31 -17.32 -10.61 -14.46
C MET A 31 -17.78 -9.57 -13.44
N PHE A 32 -17.60 -8.31 -13.80
CA PHE A 32 -18.02 -7.15 -12.99
C PHE A 32 -19.18 -6.44 -13.68
N SER A 33 -20.09 -5.89 -12.89
CA SER A 33 -21.24 -5.16 -13.38
C SER A 33 -20.93 -3.66 -13.55
N ALA A 34 -21.78 -2.94 -14.26
CA ALA A 34 -21.70 -1.47 -14.34
C ALA A 34 -21.76 -0.77 -12.96
N SER A 35 -22.39 -1.39 -11.95
CA SER A 35 -22.40 -0.86 -10.58
C SER A 35 -21.07 -1.01 -9.83
N ASP A 36 -20.20 -1.90 -10.29
CA ASP A 36 -18.88 -2.10 -9.71
C ASP A 36 -17.87 -1.05 -10.18
N VAL A 37 -18.16 -0.31 -11.25
CA VAL A 37 -17.21 0.64 -11.87
C VAL A 37 -16.88 1.81 -10.95
N ASP A 38 -15.58 2.06 -10.75
CA ASP A 38 -15.10 3.22 -9.98
C ASP A 38 -15.10 4.48 -10.85
N LYS A 39 -16.08 5.35 -10.62
CA LYS A 39 -16.26 6.59 -11.39
C LYS A 39 -15.12 7.58 -11.21
N GLU A 40 -14.45 7.60 -10.06
CA GLU A 40 -13.35 8.53 -9.80
C GLU A 40 -12.06 8.06 -10.47
N ALA A 41 -11.79 6.76 -10.44
CA ALA A 41 -10.68 6.16 -11.17
C ALA A 41 -10.87 6.27 -12.70
N VAL A 42 -12.10 6.13 -13.21
CA VAL A 42 -12.42 6.40 -14.62
C VAL A 42 -12.10 7.85 -15.00
N LYS A 43 -12.48 8.82 -14.17
CA LYS A 43 -12.13 10.23 -14.40
C LYS A 43 -10.61 10.43 -14.40
N LEU A 44 -9.89 9.78 -13.47
CA LEU A 44 -8.43 9.81 -13.44
C LEU A 44 -7.82 9.33 -14.77
N LEU A 45 -8.30 8.20 -15.29
CA LEU A 45 -7.87 7.73 -16.60
C LEU A 45 -8.19 8.75 -17.71
N ARG A 46 -9.38 9.38 -17.72
CA ARG A 46 -9.71 10.43 -18.71
C ARG A 46 -8.83 11.67 -18.62
N ILE A 47 -8.27 11.97 -17.46
CA ILE A 47 -7.38 13.12 -17.28
C ILE A 47 -5.97 12.78 -17.77
N TYR A 48 -5.44 11.61 -17.37
CA TYR A 48 -4.02 11.28 -17.53
C TYR A 48 -3.72 10.34 -18.70
N GLN A 49 -4.63 9.42 -19.04
CA GLN A 49 -4.45 8.45 -20.12
C GLN A 49 -5.81 7.93 -20.66
N PRO A 50 -6.54 8.76 -21.43
CA PRO A 50 -7.91 8.48 -21.84
C PRO A 50 -8.08 7.16 -22.59
N GLU A 51 -7.07 6.77 -23.37
CA GLU A 51 -7.06 5.58 -24.21
C GLU A 51 -7.22 4.30 -23.39
N MET A 52 -6.79 4.31 -22.11
CA MET A 52 -6.96 3.16 -21.21
C MET A 52 -8.43 2.81 -20.97
N ASN A 53 -9.35 3.78 -21.05
CA ASN A 53 -10.78 3.51 -20.88
C ASN A 53 -11.41 2.80 -22.10
N ALA A 54 -10.69 2.66 -23.21
CA ALA A 54 -11.17 1.90 -24.37
C ALA A 54 -10.99 0.39 -24.19
N ASP A 55 -10.03 -0.04 -23.36
CA ASP A 55 -9.69 -1.45 -23.14
C ASP A 55 -9.87 -1.92 -21.69
N PHE A 56 -9.89 -0.99 -20.73
CA PHE A 56 -9.91 -1.27 -19.30
C PHE A 56 -11.00 -0.51 -18.56
N CYS A 57 -11.40 -1.10 -17.44
CA CYS A 57 -12.39 -0.57 -16.52
C CYS A 57 -11.85 -0.66 -15.07
N PRO A 58 -11.67 0.49 -14.40
CA PRO A 58 -11.43 0.50 -12.96
C PRO A 58 -12.65 -0.01 -12.18
N VAL A 59 -12.42 -0.87 -11.20
CA VAL A 59 -13.47 -1.42 -10.32
C VAL A 59 -13.33 -0.84 -8.92
N THR A 60 -14.44 -0.47 -8.30
CA THR A 60 -14.49 0.13 -6.98
C THR A 60 -13.97 -0.84 -5.93
N THR A 61 -13.23 -0.35 -4.94
CA THR A 61 -12.99 -1.07 -3.68
C THR A 61 -13.27 -0.18 -2.49
N ILE A 62 -13.33 -0.76 -1.30
CA ILE A 62 -13.50 0.04 -0.09
C ILE A 62 -12.29 0.97 0.08
N GLY A 63 -12.57 2.27 0.15
CA GLY A 63 -11.57 3.30 0.39
C GLY A 63 -11.10 3.34 1.85
N ASP A 64 -10.36 2.36 2.32
CA ASP A 64 -9.70 2.37 3.63
C ASP A 64 -8.23 1.93 3.53
N GLY A 65 -7.51 1.81 4.65
CA GLY A 65 -6.11 1.39 4.61
C GLY A 65 -5.88 -0.07 4.22
N ASN A 66 -6.92 -0.87 3.97
CA ASN A 66 -6.84 -2.20 3.37
C ASN A 66 -6.99 -2.19 1.85
N CYS A 67 -7.23 -1.04 1.21
CA CYS A 67 -7.60 -0.98 -0.21
C CYS A 67 -6.62 -1.70 -1.14
N LEU A 68 -5.30 -1.77 -0.84
CA LEU A 68 -4.37 -2.60 -1.60
C LEU A 68 -4.76 -4.08 -1.57
N TYR A 69 -4.95 -4.63 -0.37
CA TYR A 69 -5.28 -6.04 -0.18
C TYR A 69 -6.69 -6.38 -0.67
N GLN A 70 -7.65 -5.46 -0.50
CA GLN A 70 -9.00 -5.59 -1.05
C GLN A 70 -8.97 -5.56 -2.57
N THR A 71 -8.17 -4.68 -3.16
CA THR A 71 -7.94 -4.62 -4.62
C THR A 71 -7.39 -5.95 -5.14
N VAL A 72 -6.35 -6.50 -4.53
CA VAL A 72 -5.81 -7.80 -4.97
C VAL A 72 -6.82 -8.92 -4.77
N SER A 73 -7.55 -8.93 -3.63
CA SER A 73 -8.62 -9.89 -3.38
C SER A 73 -9.67 -9.82 -4.49
N LYS A 74 -10.16 -8.62 -4.80
CA LYS A 74 -11.21 -8.41 -5.79
C LYS A 74 -10.75 -8.75 -7.20
N ALA A 75 -9.54 -8.37 -7.57
CA ALA A 75 -8.94 -8.67 -8.87
C ALA A 75 -8.75 -10.18 -9.09
N LEU A 76 -8.49 -10.97 -8.04
CA LEU A 76 -8.26 -12.41 -8.16
C LEU A 76 -9.50 -13.26 -7.92
N THR A 77 -10.45 -12.81 -7.10
CA THR A 77 -11.57 -13.63 -6.60
C THR A 77 -12.94 -13.03 -6.89
N GLY A 78 -13.00 -11.76 -7.30
CA GLY A 78 -14.24 -11.01 -7.52
C GLY A 78 -14.80 -10.36 -6.26
N VAL A 79 -14.27 -10.69 -5.08
CA VAL A 79 -14.73 -10.18 -3.78
C VAL A 79 -13.56 -9.63 -2.94
N GLU A 80 -13.86 -8.77 -1.97
CA GLU A 80 -12.85 -8.12 -1.11
C GLU A 80 -12.55 -8.92 0.17
N ASP A 81 -13.29 -10.01 0.42
CA ASP A 81 -13.31 -10.75 1.68
C ASP A 81 -11.97 -11.41 2.06
N TYR A 82 -11.09 -11.68 1.09
CA TYR A 82 -9.81 -12.35 1.33
C TYR A 82 -8.67 -11.37 1.68
N HIS A 83 -8.93 -10.07 1.79
CA HIS A 83 -7.90 -9.06 2.05
C HIS A 83 -7.08 -9.33 3.33
N VAL A 84 -7.71 -9.83 4.41
CA VAL A 84 -6.99 -10.17 5.66
C VAL A 84 -6.06 -11.35 5.46
N LEU A 85 -6.48 -12.37 4.71
CA LEU A 85 -5.64 -13.53 4.39
C LEU A 85 -4.44 -13.12 3.55
N ILE A 86 -4.64 -12.26 2.54
CA ILE A 86 -3.56 -11.73 1.72
C ILE A 86 -2.61 -10.91 2.58
N ARG A 87 -3.13 -10.05 3.46
CA ARG A 87 -2.32 -9.25 4.42
C ARG A 87 -1.49 -10.15 5.34
N LEU A 88 -2.07 -11.21 5.90
CA LEU A 88 -1.36 -12.20 6.73
C LEU A 88 -0.24 -12.89 5.94
N LYS A 89 -0.53 -13.41 4.74
CA LYS A 89 0.47 -14.06 3.87
C LYS A 89 1.61 -13.09 3.52
N THR A 90 1.29 -11.82 3.30
CA THR A 90 2.26 -10.75 3.04
C THR A 90 3.18 -10.52 4.24
N ALA A 91 2.61 -10.37 5.44
CA ALA A 91 3.39 -10.18 6.66
C ALA A 91 4.31 -11.37 6.95
N ILE A 92 3.82 -12.61 6.77
CA ILE A 92 4.62 -13.83 6.91
C ILE A 92 5.78 -13.82 5.92
N GLU A 93 5.54 -13.53 4.64
CA GLU A 93 6.59 -13.47 3.62
C GLU A 93 7.68 -12.44 3.99
N MET A 94 7.29 -11.24 4.44
CA MET A 94 8.26 -10.20 4.81
C MET A 94 9.09 -10.61 6.04
N ILE A 95 8.46 -11.19 7.06
CA ILE A 95 9.14 -11.64 8.29
C ILE A 95 10.12 -12.78 8.01
N LEU A 96 9.70 -13.78 7.23
CA LEU A 96 10.51 -14.96 6.93
C LEU A 96 11.68 -14.65 5.99
N ASN A 97 11.58 -13.57 5.20
CA ASN A 97 12.55 -13.24 4.16
C ASN A 97 13.10 -11.81 4.31
N ARG A 98 13.37 -11.39 5.55
CA ARG A 98 13.88 -10.06 5.91
C ARG A 98 14.98 -9.54 4.97
N SER A 99 15.93 -10.38 4.57
CA SER A 99 17.04 -10.00 3.69
C SER A 99 16.59 -9.40 2.35
N SER A 100 15.37 -9.74 1.91
CA SER A 100 14.77 -9.24 0.68
C SER A 100 13.96 -7.95 0.88
N TYR A 101 13.79 -7.43 2.09
CA TYR A 101 12.96 -6.24 2.35
C TYR A 101 13.66 -5.17 3.16
N ASP A 102 14.68 -5.54 3.92
CA ASP A 102 15.45 -4.61 4.75
C ASP A 102 16.51 -3.90 3.91
N THR A 103 16.24 -2.65 3.56
CA THR A 103 17.13 -1.79 2.76
C THR A 103 18.40 -1.40 3.51
N GLY A 104 18.44 -1.60 4.84
CA GLY A 104 19.65 -1.46 5.64
C GLY A 104 20.63 -2.63 5.46
N LEU A 105 20.27 -3.68 4.71
CA LEU A 105 21.12 -4.84 4.49
C LEU A 105 21.83 -4.79 3.12
N PRO A 106 23.11 -5.22 3.01
CA PRO A 106 23.93 -5.08 1.79
C PRO A 106 23.48 -5.87 0.54
N LYS A 107 22.43 -6.69 0.63
CA LYS A 107 21.99 -7.61 -0.44
C LYS A 107 20.55 -7.34 -0.90
N ASN A 108 20.11 -6.08 -0.83
CA ASN A 108 18.75 -5.72 -1.10
C ASN A 108 18.60 -5.10 -2.50
N ASP A 109 18.07 -5.89 -3.44
CA ASP A 109 17.71 -5.45 -4.80
C ASP A 109 16.19 -5.58 -5.07
N PHE A 110 15.31 -5.61 -4.05
CA PHE A 110 13.93 -6.10 -4.27
C PHE A 110 13.09 -5.23 -5.22
N LEU A 111 13.41 -3.95 -5.38
CA LEU A 111 12.83 -3.11 -6.44
C LEU A 111 13.87 -2.56 -7.41
N ASN A 112 15.16 -2.52 -7.01
CA ASN A 112 16.30 -1.95 -7.76
C ASN A 112 15.93 -0.72 -8.60
N GLU A 113 15.21 0.22 -7.99
CA GLU A 113 14.60 1.36 -8.66
C GLU A 113 14.70 2.59 -7.76
N PHE A 114 15.55 3.55 -8.15
CA PHE A 114 15.83 4.74 -7.34
C PHE A 114 14.61 5.63 -7.15
N ALA A 115 13.67 5.59 -8.10
CA ALA A 115 12.43 6.35 -8.03
C ALA A 115 11.45 5.81 -6.96
N ILE A 116 11.65 4.58 -6.46
CA ILE A 116 10.78 4.00 -5.44
C ILE A 116 11.42 4.13 -4.06
N SER A 117 10.94 5.10 -3.30
CA SER A 117 11.22 5.20 -1.86
C SER A 117 10.39 4.18 -1.09
N THR A 118 11.00 3.52 -0.10
CA THR A 118 10.30 2.56 0.76
C THR A 118 10.60 2.86 2.22
N SER A 119 9.62 2.55 3.07
CA SER A 119 9.72 2.74 4.51
C SER A 119 10.77 1.79 5.10
N PRO A 120 11.38 2.10 6.26
CA PRO A 120 12.26 1.17 6.95
C PRO A 120 11.58 -0.19 7.20
N TYR A 121 12.37 -1.27 7.20
CA TYR A 121 11.87 -2.65 7.34
C TYR A 121 10.87 -2.85 8.49
N ALA A 122 11.16 -2.31 9.67
CA ALA A 122 10.30 -2.46 10.83
C ALA A 122 8.91 -1.86 10.58
N GLU A 123 8.84 -0.71 9.92
CA GLU A 123 7.59 -0.04 9.58
C GLU A 123 6.83 -0.77 8.48
N LEU A 124 7.53 -1.28 7.47
CA LEU A 124 6.96 -2.14 6.43
C LEU A 124 6.22 -3.34 7.04
N VAL A 125 6.91 -4.10 7.90
CA VAL A 125 6.32 -5.26 8.56
C VAL A 125 5.19 -4.86 9.51
N GLN A 126 5.35 -3.76 10.26
CA GLN A 126 4.31 -3.23 11.14
C GLN A 126 3.03 -2.89 10.35
N ARG A 127 3.15 -2.23 9.19
CA ARG A 127 2.02 -1.90 8.32
C ARG A 127 1.36 -3.16 7.76
N ALA A 128 2.13 -4.15 7.33
CA ALA A 128 1.58 -5.44 6.92
C ALA A 128 0.85 -6.18 8.06
N LEU A 129 1.30 -6.07 9.31
CA LEU A 129 0.65 -6.70 10.48
C LEU A 129 -0.60 -5.95 10.98
N THR A 130 -0.74 -4.66 10.65
CA THR A 130 -1.78 -3.79 11.21
C THR A 130 -2.93 -3.63 10.21
N VAL A 131 -4.09 -4.24 10.49
CA VAL A 131 -5.30 -4.03 9.66
C VAL A 131 -5.61 -2.53 9.57
N TYR A 132 -6.04 -2.06 8.40
CA TYR A 132 -6.25 -0.64 8.07
C TYR A 132 -4.96 0.21 7.99
N ALA A 133 -3.77 -0.36 8.13
CA ALA A 133 -2.55 0.40 7.83
C ALA A 133 -2.29 0.44 6.33
N TRP A 134 -1.89 1.62 5.87
CA TRP A 134 -1.54 1.94 4.48
C TRP A 134 -0.44 1.04 3.94
N SER A 135 -0.42 0.91 2.61
CA SER A 135 0.54 0.07 1.90
C SER A 135 1.29 0.86 0.84
N GLU A 136 2.42 0.29 0.42
CA GLU A 136 3.36 0.87 -0.54
C GLU A 136 3.88 -0.23 -1.48
N MET A 137 4.74 0.12 -2.42
CA MET A 137 5.19 -0.79 -3.49
C MET A 137 5.87 -2.07 -2.95
N ALA A 138 6.58 -1.99 -1.82
CA ALA A 138 7.16 -3.16 -1.17
C ALA A 138 6.09 -4.20 -0.73
N HIS A 139 4.88 -3.75 -0.39
CA HIS A 139 3.78 -4.65 -0.07
C HIS A 139 3.26 -5.35 -1.32
N LEU A 140 3.17 -4.66 -2.48
CA LEU A 140 2.85 -5.31 -3.76
C LEU A 140 3.86 -6.40 -4.12
N TYR A 141 5.16 -6.13 -3.94
CA TYR A 141 6.21 -7.12 -4.13
C TYR A 141 6.03 -8.33 -3.21
N ALA A 142 5.78 -8.09 -1.92
CA ALA A 142 5.55 -9.14 -0.95
C ALA A 142 4.27 -9.95 -1.22
N ILE A 143 3.19 -9.30 -1.67
CA ILE A 143 1.96 -9.99 -2.12
C ILE A 143 2.29 -10.91 -3.31
N SER A 144 2.98 -10.41 -4.33
CA SER A 144 3.39 -11.22 -5.48
C SER A 144 4.20 -12.44 -5.05
N ALA A 145 5.17 -12.27 -4.16
CA ALA A 145 6.00 -13.33 -3.62
C ALA A 145 5.19 -14.36 -2.80
N ALA A 146 4.25 -13.89 -1.97
CA ALA A 146 3.45 -14.72 -1.09
C ALA A 146 2.38 -15.53 -1.85
N LEU A 147 1.85 -14.97 -2.94
CA LEU A 147 0.85 -15.61 -3.79
C LEU A 147 1.45 -16.39 -4.96
N LYS A 148 2.76 -16.29 -5.18
CA LYS A 148 3.48 -16.89 -6.32
C LYS A 148 2.89 -16.49 -7.67
N GLN A 149 2.48 -15.22 -7.78
CA GLN A 149 1.78 -14.68 -8.93
C GLN A 149 2.33 -13.29 -9.27
N PRO A 150 2.70 -13.01 -10.53
CA PRO A 150 2.99 -11.65 -10.97
C PRO A 150 1.78 -10.74 -10.81
N ILE A 151 2.02 -9.48 -10.43
CA ILE A 151 0.97 -8.45 -10.30
C ILE A 151 1.36 -7.28 -11.19
N GLN A 152 0.46 -6.84 -12.06
CA GLN A 152 0.67 -5.62 -12.82
C GLN A 152 0.35 -4.44 -11.90
N SER A 153 1.33 -3.57 -11.67
CA SER A 153 1.12 -2.28 -11.03
C SER A 153 0.95 -1.23 -12.13
N TYR A 154 -0.01 -0.33 -11.99
CA TYR A 154 -0.28 0.75 -12.94
C TYR A 154 -0.47 2.07 -12.21
N PHE A 155 0.40 3.03 -12.48
CA PHE A 155 0.34 4.37 -11.92
C PHE A 155 0.01 5.36 -13.05
N PRO A 156 -1.12 6.08 -12.99
CA PRO A 156 -1.52 6.99 -14.06
C PRO A 156 -0.41 8.01 -14.34
N PRO A 157 -0.01 8.21 -15.61
CA PRO A 157 1.14 9.03 -15.96
C PRO A 157 0.97 10.46 -15.46
N GLN A 158 1.84 10.87 -14.55
CA GLN A 158 1.95 12.24 -14.07
C GLN A 158 3.02 12.99 -14.88
N GLN A 159 3.21 14.27 -14.56
CA GLN A 159 4.16 15.13 -15.27
C GLN A 159 5.60 14.60 -15.24
N LEU A 160 6.02 13.98 -14.13
CA LEU A 160 7.28 13.25 -14.02
C LEU A 160 7.05 11.80 -14.47
N ARG A 161 7.31 11.55 -15.76
CA ARG A 161 7.08 10.24 -16.39
C ARG A 161 7.91 9.15 -15.75
N GLU A 162 9.16 9.46 -15.39
CA GLU A 162 10.10 8.51 -14.79
C GLU A 162 9.57 7.92 -13.49
N MET A 163 8.88 8.75 -12.67
CA MET A 163 8.21 8.28 -11.45
C MET A 163 7.02 7.39 -11.77
N SER A 164 6.25 7.74 -12.80
CA SER A 164 5.08 6.94 -13.21
C SER A 164 5.48 5.58 -13.78
N ASP A 165 6.59 5.52 -14.51
CA ASP A 165 7.15 4.31 -15.11
C ASP A 165 7.70 3.36 -14.03
N ALA A 166 8.34 3.89 -12.99
CA ALA A 166 8.82 3.10 -11.86
C ALA A 166 7.68 2.34 -11.15
N TYR A 167 6.51 2.98 -11.02
CA TYR A 167 5.32 2.39 -10.40
C TYR A 167 4.42 1.65 -11.40
N THR A 168 4.60 1.85 -12.71
CA THR A 168 3.87 1.14 -13.77
C THR A 168 4.69 -0.01 -14.32
N ARG A 169 4.61 -1.17 -13.67
CA ARG A 169 5.40 -2.35 -14.04
C ARG A 169 4.75 -3.65 -13.59
N THR A 170 5.16 -4.74 -14.23
CA THR A 170 4.93 -6.07 -13.69
C THR A 170 5.82 -6.26 -12.46
N VAL A 171 5.18 -6.43 -11.30
CA VAL A 171 5.84 -6.70 -10.04
C VAL A 171 6.02 -8.20 -9.90
N LEU A 172 7.28 -8.60 -9.78
CA LEU A 172 7.71 -9.99 -9.62
C LEU A 172 8.34 -10.16 -8.24
N GLY A 173 7.57 -10.72 -7.31
CA GLY A 173 8.08 -11.09 -6.01
C GLY A 173 9.15 -12.19 -6.09
N ARG A 174 9.86 -12.39 -4.97
CA ARG A 174 10.87 -13.45 -4.84
C ARG A 174 10.30 -14.83 -5.20
N ASN A 175 11.05 -15.57 -6.01
CA ASN A 175 10.70 -16.92 -6.48
C ASN A 175 9.34 -16.99 -7.19
N VAL A 176 8.91 -15.90 -7.82
CA VAL A 176 7.80 -15.91 -8.77
C VAL A 176 8.34 -16.26 -10.14
N ASP A 177 7.66 -17.16 -10.85
CA ASP A 177 8.02 -17.55 -12.21
C ASP A 177 7.80 -16.37 -13.17
N GLN A 178 8.85 -15.98 -13.88
CA GLN A 178 8.86 -14.85 -14.79
C GLN A 178 8.09 -15.12 -16.09
N SER A 179 7.80 -16.39 -16.40
CA SER A 179 7.00 -16.77 -17.58
C SER A 179 5.49 -16.59 -17.35
N LEU A 180 5.06 -16.41 -16.09
CA LEU A 180 3.66 -16.20 -15.76
C LEU A 180 3.20 -14.79 -16.17
N HIS A 181 1.98 -14.72 -16.69
CA HIS A 181 1.32 -13.44 -16.92
C HIS A 181 0.64 -12.94 -15.63
N PRO A 182 0.58 -11.62 -15.40
CA PRO A 182 -0.16 -11.07 -14.27
C PRO A 182 -1.64 -11.45 -14.31
N LYS A 183 -2.16 -12.01 -13.21
CA LYS A 183 -3.60 -12.29 -13.04
C LYS A 183 -4.37 -11.13 -12.42
N ALA A 184 -3.67 -10.12 -11.90
CA ALA A 184 -4.26 -8.93 -11.31
C ALA A 184 -3.50 -7.69 -11.78
N THR A 185 -4.25 -6.64 -12.11
CA THR A 185 -3.72 -5.29 -12.34
C THR A 185 -4.24 -4.36 -11.24
N VAL A 186 -3.32 -3.75 -10.52
CA VAL A 186 -3.58 -2.83 -9.42
C VAL A 186 -3.26 -1.42 -9.88
N MET A 187 -4.28 -0.57 -9.95
CA MET A 187 -4.12 0.84 -10.27
C MET A 187 -3.96 1.67 -9.01
N TRP A 188 -2.91 2.49 -8.97
CA TRP A 188 -2.72 3.55 -7.98
C TRP A 188 -3.70 4.69 -8.31
N SER A 189 -4.63 4.95 -7.41
CA SER A 189 -5.79 5.80 -7.65
C SER A 189 -6.00 6.81 -6.52
N SER A 190 -7.08 7.58 -6.61
CA SER A 190 -7.52 8.48 -5.58
C SER A 190 -9.01 8.29 -5.30
N LYS A 191 -9.42 8.47 -4.04
CA LYS A 191 -10.85 8.46 -3.67
C LYS A 191 -11.65 9.57 -4.35
N ARG A 192 -10.96 10.59 -4.89
CA ARG A 192 -11.55 11.72 -5.60
C ARG A 192 -10.60 12.14 -6.72
N ALA A 193 -11.11 12.23 -7.94
CA ALA A 193 -10.34 12.77 -9.05
C ALA A 193 -9.95 14.23 -8.76
N PRO A 194 -8.74 14.66 -9.13
CA PRO A 194 -8.26 16.00 -8.85
C PRO A 194 -8.99 17.02 -9.74
N LYS A 195 -9.14 18.24 -9.23
CA LYS A 195 -9.66 19.38 -10.02
C LYS A 195 -8.60 19.99 -10.94
N TYR A 196 -7.33 19.88 -10.55
CA TYR A 196 -6.17 20.40 -11.26
C TYR A 196 -5.14 19.28 -11.42
N ARG A 197 -4.40 19.23 -12.53
CA ARG A 197 -3.47 18.11 -12.78
C ARG A 197 -2.42 17.96 -11.67
N ILE A 198 -1.96 19.07 -11.10
CA ILE A 198 -0.97 19.10 -10.01
C ILE A 198 -1.48 18.56 -8.67
N ASP A 199 -2.81 18.45 -8.50
CA ASP A 199 -3.44 18.07 -7.22
C ASP A 199 -3.62 16.55 -7.06
N PHE A 200 -3.09 15.74 -7.99
CA PHE A 200 -3.20 14.29 -7.87
C PHE A 200 -2.48 13.77 -6.63
N LYS A 201 -3.25 13.13 -5.76
CA LYS A 201 -2.74 12.42 -4.59
C LYS A 201 -3.21 10.98 -4.65
N CYS A 202 -2.25 10.07 -4.79
CA CYS A 202 -2.52 8.66 -4.66
C CYS A 202 -2.83 8.32 -3.20
N ASN A 203 -4.07 7.91 -2.94
CA ASN A 203 -4.53 7.52 -1.61
C ASN A 203 -5.54 6.36 -1.64
N HIS A 204 -5.62 5.66 -2.77
CA HIS A 204 -6.49 4.53 -2.96
C HIS A 204 -5.89 3.55 -3.99
N PHE A 205 -6.34 2.30 -3.96
CA PHE A 205 -6.02 1.30 -4.96
C PHE A 205 -7.32 0.75 -5.51
N VAL A 206 -7.34 0.45 -6.81
CA VAL A 206 -8.49 -0.18 -7.48
C VAL A 206 -8.01 -1.25 -8.46
N PRO A 207 -8.76 -2.35 -8.65
CA PRO A 207 -8.52 -3.26 -9.76
C PRO A 207 -8.72 -2.52 -11.09
N LEU A 208 -7.80 -2.73 -12.03
CA LEU A 208 -7.97 -2.30 -13.42
C LEU A 208 -8.18 -3.55 -14.27
N VAL A 209 -9.43 -3.85 -14.62
CA VAL A 209 -9.80 -5.08 -15.33
C VAL A 209 -10.02 -4.79 -16.81
N SER A 210 -9.85 -5.80 -17.67
CA SER A 210 -10.23 -5.64 -19.08
C SER A 210 -11.74 -5.37 -19.18
N LEU A 211 -12.13 -4.51 -20.11
CA LEU A 211 -13.56 -4.27 -20.41
C LEU A 211 -14.29 -5.54 -20.84
N ALA A 212 -13.59 -6.54 -21.38
CA ALA A 212 -14.17 -7.85 -21.68
C ALA A 212 -14.69 -8.58 -20.41
N HIS A 213 -14.22 -8.21 -19.23
CA HIS A 213 -14.67 -8.70 -17.93
C HIS A 213 -15.69 -7.78 -17.25
N CYS A 214 -16.26 -6.82 -17.98
CA CYS A 214 -17.27 -5.91 -17.48
C CYS A 214 -18.54 -5.99 -18.34
N SER A 215 -19.68 -6.26 -17.71
CA SER A 215 -20.98 -6.23 -18.38
C SER A 215 -21.60 -4.82 -18.34
N ASP A 216 -22.29 -4.45 -19.43
CA ASP A 216 -23.10 -3.23 -19.53
C ASP A 216 -22.33 -1.91 -19.34
N VAL A 217 -21.05 -1.87 -19.75
CA VAL A 217 -20.15 -0.71 -19.64
C VAL A 217 -19.92 0.04 -20.96
N SER A 218 -20.83 -0.09 -21.92
CA SER A 218 -20.74 0.54 -23.26
C SER A 218 -20.59 2.07 -23.23
N GLY A 219 -20.94 2.73 -22.12
CA GLY A 219 -20.72 4.15 -21.91
C GLY A 219 -19.28 4.57 -21.59
N LEU A 220 -18.40 3.64 -21.17
CA LEU A 220 -17.02 3.95 -20.77
C LEU A 220 -16.08 4.19 -21.97
N ALA A 221 -16.22 3.40 -23.02
CA ALA A 221 -15.36 3.45 -24.21
C ALA A 221 -15.53 4.75 -25.03
N ASN A 222 -16.69 5.42 -24.89
CA ASN A 222 -17.03 6.64 -25.65
C ASN A 222 -16.82 7.92 -24.85
N CYS A 223 -16.06 7.86 -23.77
CA CYS A 223 -15.88 9.02 -22.91
C CYS A 223 -14.69 9.86 -23.34
N GLU A 224 -15.01 11.04 -23.86
CA GLU A 224 -14.03 12.05 -24.28
C GLU A 224 -12.99 12.34 -23.19
N PRO A 225 -11.73 12.64 -23.58
CA PRO A 225 -10.71 13.14 -22.68
C PRO A 225 -11.24 14.28 -21.81
N MET A 226 -10.89 14.26 -20.53
CA MET A 226 -11.25 15.33 -19.62
C MET A 226 -10.07 16.28 -19.51
N ASP A 227 -10.16 17.45 -20.14
CA ASP A 227 -9.14 18.47 -19.96
C ASP A 227 -9.43 19.29 -18.71
N ILE A 228 -8.49 19.23 -17.76
CA ILE A 228 -8.54 20.03 -16.52
C ILE A 228 -7.34 20.96 -16.49
N PRO A 229 -7.48 22.16 -15.88
CA PRO A 229 -6.39 23.12 -15.83
C PRO A 229 -5.16 22.54 -15.14
N PHE A 230 -3.98 22.96 -15.61
CA PHE A 230 -2.72 22.47 -15.06
C PHE A 230 -2.47 23.00 -13.64
N SER A 231 -2.64 24.31 -13.45
CA SER A 231 -2.37 25.00 -12.18
C SER A 231 -3.61 25.73 -11.66
N ARG A 232 -3.58 26.07 -10.38
CA ARG A 232 -4.40 27.14 -9.83
C ARG A 232 -3.79 28.44 -10.32
N ASP A 233 -4.37 29.05 -11.34
CA ASP A 233 -4.02 30.44 -11.63
C ASP A 233 -4.21 31.25 -10.34
N LEU A 234 -3.30 32.20 -10.06
CA LEU A 234 -3.42 33.19 -8.98
C LEU A 234 -4.57 34.17 -9.28
N ALA A 235 -5.75 33.65 -9.63
CA ALA A 235 -6.97 34.41 -9.68
C ALA A 235 -7.59 34.40 -8.29
N THR A 236 -7.61 35.58 -7.69
CA THR A 236 -8.24 35.94 -6.41
C THR A 236 -9.59 35.25 -6.22
N ASP A 237 -9.62 34.17 -5.43
CA ASP A 237 -10.88 33.58 -4.96
C ASP A 237 -11.04 33.90 -3.47
N ASN A 238 -11.57 35.10 -3.20
CA ASN A 238 -11.85 35.62 -1.86
C ASN A 238 -13.09 35.00 -1.21
N ASN A 239 -13.60 33.86 -1.69
CA ASN A 239 -14.78 33.22 -1.13
C ASN A 239 -14.57 31.71 -1.00
N ASN A 240 -13.93 31.27 0.09
CA ASN A 240 -13.99 29.86 0.48
C ASN A 240 -14.17 29.70 1.99
N PRO A 241 -15.38 29.31 2.46
CA PRO A 241 -15.59 28.83 3.82
C PRO A 241 -15.43 27.31 3.83
N CYS A 242 -14.20 26.82 3.72
CA CYS A 242 -13.94 25.38 3.90
C CYS A 242 -12.57 25.17 4.55
N GLU A 243 -12.39 25.78 5.72
CA GLU A 243 -11.30 25.44 6.62
C GLU A 243 -11.91 24.78 7.86
N LYS A 244 -11.99 23.44 7.83
CA LYS A 244 -12.13 22.55 8.99
C LYS A 244 -12.13 21.10 8.49
N ASP A 245 -10.94 20.58 8.22
CA ASP A 245 -10.61 19.16 8.35
C ASP A 245 -9.08 19.04 8.34
N LYS A 246 -8.46 19.37 9.47
CA LYS A 246 -7.08 18.98 9.76
C LYS A 246 -7.11 17.54 10.26
N LEU A 247 -6.93 16.57 9.36
CA LEU A 247 -6.51 15.22 9.74
C LEU A 247 -5.01 15.06 9.47
N ASN A 248 -4.33 14.55 10.48
CA ASN A 248 -2.91 14.21 10.48
C ASN A 248 -2.63 13.15 9.41
N ASP A 249 -2.01 13.55 8.30
CA ASP A 249 -1.69 12.68 7.17
C ASP A 249 -0.17 12.74 6.92
N ALA A 250 0.55 11.75 7.46
CA ALA A 250 2.00 11.66 7.40
C ALA A 250 2.49 10.47 6.54
N SER A 251 1.66 9.94 5.65
CA SER A 251 2.09 8.90 4.70
C SER A 251 1.50 9.03 3.30
N CYS A 252 1.18 10.25 2.86
CA CYS A 252 1.03 10.52 1.44
C CYS A 252 2.41 10.50 0.77
N ILE A 253 2.51 9.87 -0.42
CA ILE A 253 3.60 10.16 -1.36
C ILE A 253 3.48 11.65 -1.67
N THR A 254 4.32 12.46 -1.02
CA THR A 254 4.39 13.89 -1.28
C THR A 254 5.37 14.05 -2.43
N VAL A 255 4.85 14.34 -3.62
CA VAL A 255 5.68 14.73 -4.75
C VAL A 255 6.25 16.11 -4.41
N VAL A 256 7.51 16.15 -3.99
CA VAL A 256 8.23 17.42 -3.79
C VAL A 256 8.49 17.97 -5.19
N SER A 257 7.77 19.03 -5.56
CA SER A 257 7.85 19.65 -6.89
C SER A 257 8.94 20.72 -7.01
N ASP A 258 9.79 20.92 -6.00
CA ASP A 258 10.86 21.94 -6.04
C ASP A 258 12.18 21.44 -5.43
N VAL A 259 13.27 21.61 -6.20
CA VAL A 259 14.64 21.16 -5.87
C VAL A 259 15.41 22.21 -5.03
N SER A 260 14.74 23.20 -4.46
CA SER A 260 15.42 24.37 -3.85
C SER A 260 15.42 24.48 -2.32
N ASP A 261 14.78 23.58 -1.55
CA ASP A 261 14.82 23.71 -0.08
C ASP A 261 15.01 22.37 0.65
N MET A 262 16.29 21.97 0.79
CA MET A 262 16.70 20.79 1.56
C MET A 262 17.43 21.18 2.87
N SER A 263 16.99 22.27 3.51
CA SER A 263 17.50 22.66 4.83
C SER A 263 16.42 23.32 5.67
N THR A 264 15.51 22.54 6.26
CA THR A 264 14.92 22.74 7.60
C THR A 264 13.64 21.94 7.77
N CYS A 265 13.68 20.83 8.50
CA CYS A 265 12.57 20.43 9.38
C CYS A 265 13.00 19.30 10.32
N THR A 266 13.40 19.69 11.52
CA THR A 266 13.41 18.82 12.71
C THR A 266 12.25 19.27 13.59
N SER A 267 11.20 18.46 13.72
CA SER A 267 10.35 18.49 14.92
C SER A 267 9.64 17.16 15.13
N LEU A 268 9.75 16.67 16.38
CA LEU A 268 9.19 15.44 16.94
C LEU A 268 7.70 15.62 17.26
N TRP A 269 6.88 14.59 17.01
CA TRP A 269 5.60 14.40 17.71
C TRP A 269 5.36 12.91 18.01
N THR A 270 5.18 12.61 19.29
CA THR A 270 4.74 11.32 19.83
C THR A 270 3.22 11.38 20.03
N THR A 271 2.46 10.38 19.56
CA THR A 271 1.09 10.18 20.03
C THR A 271 0.80 8.69 20.16
N HIS A 272 0.52 8.26 21.39
CA HIS A 272 0.14 6.89 21.73
C HIS A 272 -1.36 6.69 21.58
N LYS A 273 -1.77 5.64 20.84
CA LYS A 273 -3.10 5.03 20.97
C LYS A 273 -2.99 3.51 20.88
N THR A 274 -3.45 2.85 21.92
CA THR A 274 -3.64 1.39 21.99
C THR A 274 -5.04 1.06 21.46
N PHE A 275 -5.14 0.12 20.52
CA PHE A 275 -6.44 -0.44 20.09
C PHE A 275 -6.47 -1.94 20.34
N LYS A 276 -7.62 -2.40 20.83
CA LYS A 276 -7.93 -3.80 21.10
C LYS A 276 -8.98 -4.24 20.09
N THR A 277 -8.70 -5.27 19.31
CA THR A 277 -9.66 -5.86 18.36
C THR A 277 -9.84 -7.34 18.70
N ASP A 278 -11.08 -7.74 18.98
CA ASP A 278 -11.46 -9.13 19.18
C ASP A 278 -11.81 -9.76 17.83
N PHE A 279 -11.15 -10.88 17.52
CA PHE A 279 -11.42 -11.67 16.32
C PHE A 279 -12.43 -12.78 16.66
N ARG A 280 -13.54 -12.85 15.93
CA ARG A 280 -14.46 -14.00 15.96
C ARG A 280 -14.50 -14.64 14.57
N ILE A 281 -13.77 -15.75 14.41
CA ILE A 281 -14.09 -16.74 13.38
C ILE A 281 -15.15 -17.65 13.99
N LYS A 282 -16.26 -17.88 13.28
CA LYS A 282 -17.25 -18.88 13.70
C LYS A 282 -16.55 -20.23 13.89
N GLY A 283 -16.39 -20.65 15.16
CA GLY A 283 -15.92 -21.98 15.52
C GLY A 283 -14.78 -22.06 16.53
N VAL A 284 -13.96 -21.02 16.73
CA VAL A 284 -12.88 -21.06 17.74
C VAL A 284 -12.59 -19.65 18.28
N SER A 285 -12.59 -19.47 19.61
CA SER A 285 -12.21 -18.23 20.28
C SER A 285 -10.88 -18.39 21.00
N PHE A 286 -9.96 -17.42 20.85
CA PHE A 286 -8.75 -17.30 21.68
C PHE A 286 -8.70 -15.92 22.31
N PRO A 287 -8.40 -15.81 23.63
CA PRO A 287 -8.10 -14.53 24.24
C PRO A 287 -6.58 -14.30 24.22
N THR A 288 -6.10 -13.32 23.46
CA THR A 288 -4.70 -12.87 23.59
C THR A 288 -4.68 -11.35 23.76
N THR A 289 -4.42 -10.90 24.98
CA THR A 289 -4.07 -9.50 25.27
C THR A 289 -2.56 -9.37 25.22
N VAL A 290 -2.02 -8.53 24.33
CA VAL A 290 -0.59 -8.19 24.29
C VAL A 290 -0.44 -6.75 24.77
N VAL A 291 0.28 -6.56 25.88
CA VAL A 291 0.65 -5.24 26.42
C VAL A 291 2.14 -5.03 26.14
N PHE A 292 2.51 -3.92 25.50
CA PHE A 292 3.90 -3.51 25.35
C PHE A 292 4.20 -2.38 26.35
N GLY A 293 5.23 -2.57 27.19
CA GLY A 293 5.75 -1.56 28.09
C GLY A 293 6.64 -0.54 27.36
N THR A 294 6.61 0.71 27.81
CA THR A 294 7.42 1.82 27.29
C THR A 294 8.75 1.93 28.04
N GLN A 295 9.85 2.22 27.33
CA GLN A 295 11.09 2.76 27.92
C GLN A 295 11.44 4.07 27.20
N GLU A 296 11.76 5.11 27.97
CA GLU A 296 12.28 6.39 27.48
C GLU A 296 13.82 6.35 27.43
N ALA A 297 14.40 6.93 26.38
CA ALA A 297 15.82 7.22 26.30
C ALA A 297 16.00 8.74 26.20
N VAL A 298 16.73 9.34 27.14
CA VAL A 298 17.08 10.76 27.13
C VAL A 298 18.44 10.93 26.44
N LEU A 299 18.45 11.66 25.32
CA LEU A 299 19.66 12.02 24.57
C LEU A 299 20.13 13.41 24.99
N HIS A 300 21.27 13.51 25.68
CA HIS A 300 22.01 14.76 25.80
C HIS A 300 23.06 14.85 24.68
N ARG A 301 23.09 15.99 23.97
CA ARG A 301 24.10 16.28 22.93
C ARG A 301 25.44 16.63 23.59
N ASN A 302 26.51 15.98 23.17
CA ASN A 302 27.82 16.63 23.06
C ASN A 302 28.67 16.00 21.95
N PRO A 303 29.44 16.78 21.18
CA PRO A 303 30.08 16.33 19.96
C PRO A 303 31.57 16.07 20.18
N THR A 304 31.93 14.90 20.71
CA THR A 304 33.24 14.25 20.50
C THR A 304 33.26 12.94 21.31
N PHE A 305 33.45 11.81 20.61
CA PHE A 305 33.76 10.45 21.09
C PHE A 305 33.35 10.05 22.53
N CYS A 306 32.49 9.04 22.68
CA CYS A 306 32.72 7.95 23.65
C CYS A 306 31.82 6.71 23.48
N GLU A 307 32.39 5.60 23.94
CA GLU A 307 31.87 4.25 24.08
C GLU A 307 30.56 4.18 24.88
N MET A 308 29.78 3.14 24.61
CA MET A 308 28.50 2.87 25.28
C MET A 308 28.72 1.87 26.43
N GLU A 309 28.84 2.36 27.66
CA GLU A 309 28.72 1.52 28.87
C GLU A 309 27.24 1.29 29.21
N MET A 310 26.80 0.02 29.23
CA MET A 310 25.48 -0.37 29.76
C MET A 310 25.56 -0.56 31.28
N LYS A 311 24.89 0.31 32.05
CA LYS A 311 24.49 -0.01 33.43
C LYS A 311 23.05 -0.51 33.45
N VAL A 312 22.87 -1.72 33.96
CA VAL A 312 21.57 -2.33 34.23
C VAL A 312 21.26 -2.11 35.71
N GLU A 313 20.24 -1.29 36.02
CA GLU A 313 19.62 -1.31 37.35
C GLU A 313 18.33 -2.12 37.28
N SER A 314 18.24 -3.13 38.14
CA SER A 314 17.04 -3.94 38.34
C SER A 314 16.20 -3.33 39.46
N LYS A 315 14.90 -3.15 39.20
CA LYS A 315 13.92 -3.02 40.27
C LYS A 315 12.83 -4.07 40.04
N PHE A 316 12.77 -5.00 40.98
CA PHE A 316 11.68 -5.96 41.14
C PHE A 316 10.48 -5.25 41.75
N ILE A 317 9.33 -5.35 41.11
CA ILE A 317 8.02 -5.64 41.73
C ILE A 317 7.27 -6.56 40.77
#